data_AF-A0A940NJM1-F1
#
_entry.id   AF-A0A940NJM1-F1
#
_cell.length_a   1.000
_cell.length_b   1.000
_cell.length_c   1.000
_cell.angle_alpha   90.00
_cell.angle_beta   90.00
_cell.angle_gamma   90.00
#
_symmetry.space_group_name_H-M   'P 1'
#
loop_
_entity.id
_entity.type
_entity.pdbx_description
1 polymer ?
#
loop_
_entity_poly.entity_id
_entity_poly.type
_entity_poly.pdbx_seq_one_letter_code
_entity_poly.pdbx_strand_id
1 'polypeptide(L)'
;MKKTLQLSPEQQKDAIAELQHYFEQERDEELTDLAGMLLLDFITEKIGPMFYNKGISDAQRFMGERVEDLYALILKESTGRR
;
A
#
# COMPACT_ATOMS: atom_id res chain seq x y z
N MET A 1 -10.09 13.56 -8.58
CA MET A 1 -9.22 12.37 -8.51
C MET A 1 -9.98 11.28 -7.76
N LYS A 2 -10.00 10.02 -8.23
CA LYS A 2 -10.66 8.93 -7.49
C LYS A 2 -9.96 8.78 -6.13
N LYS A 3 -10.71 8.94 -5.04
CA LYS A 3 -10.22 8.63 -3.69
C LYS A 3 -10.10 7.10 -3.54
N THR A 4 -9.00 6.52 -4.03
CA THR A 4 -8.75 5.07 -3.98
C THR A 4 -8.32 4.56 -2.60
N LEU A 5 -8.07 5.48 -1.66
CA LEU A 5 -7.50 5.20 -0.34
C LEU A 5 -8.47 5.48 0.81
N GLN A 6 -9.78 5.54 0.54
CA GLN A 6 -10.75 5.72 1.62
C GLN A 6 -10.84 4.47 2.47
N LEU A 7 -10.58 4.63 3.75
CA LEU A 7 -10.82 3.63 4.78
C LEU A 7 -12.31 3.62 5.15
N SER A 8 -12.83 2.46 5.56
CA SER A 8 -14.16 2.41 6.18
C SER A 8 -14.15 3.16 7.53
N PRO A 9 -15.31 3.56 8.06
CA PRO A 9 -15.38 4.20 9.38
C PRO A 9 -14.74 3.36 10.49
N GLU A 10 -14.90 2.03 10.45
CA GLU A 10 -14.24 1.11 11.38
C GLU A 10 -12.72 1.15 11.23
N GLN A 11 -12.23 1.04 9.98
CA GLN A 11 -10.79 1.10 9.71
C GLN A 11 -10.16 2.45 10.09
N GLN A 12 -10.89 3.56 9.93
CA GLN A 12 -10.43 4.87 10.38
C GLN A 12 -10.31 4.91 11.90
N LYS A 13 -11.31 4.39 12.63
CA LYS A 13 -11.29 4.33 14.09
C LYS A 13 -10.12 3.48 14.59
N ASP A 14 -9.92 2.30 13.99
CA ASP A 14 -8.81 1.42 14.36
C ASP A 14 -7.45 2.08 14.06
N ALA A 15 -7.31 2.74 12.91
CA ALA A 15 -6.09 3.46 12.57
C ALA A 15 -5.80 4.64 13.51
N ILE A 16 -6.83 5.36 13.95
CA ILE A 16 -6.69 6.43 14.95
C ILE A 16 -6.24 5.84 16.29
N ALA A 17 -6.82 4.72 16.73
CA ALA A 17 -6.42 4.06 17.98
C ALA A 17 -4.95 3.60 17.94
N GLU A 18 -4.48 3.05 16.82
CA GLU A 18 -3.07 2.70 16.62
C GLU A 18 -2.15 3.93 16.67
N LEU A 19 -2.55 5.06 16.07
CA LEU A 19 -1.81 6.31 16.16
C LEU A 19 -1.75 6.82 17.60
N GLN A 20 -2.87 6.75 18.34
CA GLN A 20 -2.93 7.13 19.75
C GLN A 20 -1.97 6.29 20.59
N HIS A 21 -2.02 4.97 20.41
CA HIS A 21 -1.15 4.05 21.12
C HIS A 21 0.33 4.31 20.80
N TYR A 22 0.68 4.56 19.54
CA TYR A 22 2.05 4.90 19.16
C TYR A 22 2.56 6.18 19.83
N PHE A 23 1.73 7.24 19.88
CA PHE A 23 2.11 8.50 20.53
C PHE A 23 2.26 8.34 22.04
N GLU A 24 1.37 7.57 22.68
CA GLU A 24 1.49 7.28 24.10
C GLU A 24 2.79 6.50 24.41
N GLN A 25 3.08 5.43 23.66
CA GLN A 25 4.23 4.57 23.92
C GLN A 25 5.59 5.22 23.58
N GLU A 26 5.67 5.89 22.42
CA GLU A 26 6.95 6.39 21.90
C GLU A 26 7.23 7.84 22.29
N ARG A 27 6.20 8.60 22.69
CA ARG A 27 6.30 10.04 22.96
C ARG A 27 5.75 10.48 24.31
N ASP A 28 5.15 9.57 25.08
CA ASP A 28 4.47 9.87 26.35
C ASP A 28 3.45 11.02 26.18
N GLU A 29 2.80 11.05 25.01
CA GLU A 29 1.92 12.14 24.55
C GLU A 29 0.54 11.58 24.21
N GLU A 30 -0.51 12.16 24.79
CA GLU A 30 -1.89 11.79 24.47
C GLU A 30 -2.34 12.45 23.16
N LEU A 31 -2.64 11.63 22.15
CA LEU A 31 -3.20 12.11 20.89
C LEU A 31 -4.73 12.12 20.95
N THR A 32 -5.34 13.30 20.93
CA THR A 32 -6.82 13.38 20.89
C THR A 32 -7.40 12.80 19.61
N ASP A 33 -8.66 12.33 19.65
CA ASP A 33 -9.36 11.79 18.47
C ASP A 33 -9.35 12.76 17.26
N LEU A 34 -9.55 14.05 17.50
CA LEU A 34 -9.53 15.06 16.44
C LEU A 34 -8.13 15.20 15.82
N ALA A 35 -7.09 15.23 16.64
CA ALA A 35 -5.72 15.30 16.16
C ALA A 35 -5.32 14.02 15.40
N GLY A 36 -5.74 12.85 15.90
CA GLY A 36 -5.55 11.57 15.23
C GLY A 36 -6.25 11.50 13.88
N MET A 37 -7.48 12.00 13.77
CA MET A 37 -8.20 12.08 12.51
C MET A 37 -7.51 13.00 11.49
N LEU A 38 -7.07 14.19 11.91
CA LEU A 38 -6.34 15.11 11.04
C LEU A 38 -4.99 14.53 10.57
N LEU A 39 -4.30 13.82 11.45
CA LEU A 39 -3.05 13.14 11.10
C LEU A 39 -3.30 11.99 10.12
N LEU A 40 -4.33 11.18 10.35
CA LEU A 40 -4.74 10.10 9.46
C LEU A 40 -5.14 10.63 8.08
N ASP A 41 -5.86 11.75 8.02
CA ASP A 41 -6.20 12.42 6.77
C ASP A 41 -4.95 12.88 6.02
N PHE A 42 -3.99 13.50 6.71
CA PHE A 42 -2.71 13.89 6.11
C PHE A 42 -1.95 12.68 5.55
N ILE A 43 -1.84 11.60 6.33
CA ILE A 43 -1.17 10.37 5.91
C ILE A 43 -1.88 9.82 4.65
N THR A 44 -3.20 9.70 4.69
CA THR A 44 -3.99 9.10 3.61
C THR A 44 -3.94 9.94 2.33
N GLU A 45 -3.93 11.28 2.43
CA GLU A 45 -3.92 12.17 1.27
C GLU A 45 -2.53 12.40 0.68
N LYS A 46 -1.48 12.48 1.52
CA LYS A 46 -0.14 12.87 1.08
C LYS A 46 0.82 11.69 0.95
N ILE A 47 0.74 10.74 1.88
CA ILE A 47 1.70 9.63 1.98
C ILE A 47 1.14 8.35 1.35
N GLY A 48 -0.13 8.05 1.58
CA GLY A 48 -0.83 6.87 1.09
C GLY A 48 -0.66 6.62 -0.41
N PRO A 49 -0.79 7.63 -1.30
CA PRO A 49 -0.62 7.44 -2.74
C PRO A 49 0.78 6.97 -3.13
N MET A 50 1.82 7.34 -2.37
CA MET A 50 3.20 6.94 -2.66
C MET A 50 3.35 5.42 -2.48
N PHE A 51 2.89 4.89 -1.35
CA PHE A 51 2.96 3.45 -1.07
C PHE A 51 2.02 2.64 -1.97
N TYR A 52 0.81 3.14 -2.21
CA TYR A 52 -0.14 2.46 -3.09
C TYR A 52 0.38 2.35 -4.52
N ASN A 53 0.84 3.47 -5.10
CA ASN A 53 1.38 3.46 -6.46
C ASN A 53 2.63 2.59 -6.57
N LYS A 54 3.49 2.62 -5.55
CA LYS A 54 4.64 1.72 -5.48
C LYS A 54 4.21 0.25 -5.45
N GLY A 55 3.22 -0.10 -4.63
CA GLY A 55 2.67 -1.46 -4.56
C GLY A 55 2.10 -1.93 -5.90
N ILE A 56 1.35 -1.07 -6.60
CA ILE A 56 0.84 -1.37 -7.94
C ILE A 56 1.98 -1.56 -8.95
N SER A 57 3.00 -0.70 -8.91
CA SER A 57 4.17 -0.82 -9.80
C SER A 57 4.97 -2.09 -9.54
N ASP A 58 5.15 -2.46 -8.27
CA ASP A 58 5.84 -3.69 -7.87
C ASP A 58 5.04 -4.93 -8.31
N ALA A 59 3.72 -4.92 -8.15
CA ALA A 59 2.84 -5.99 -8.64
C ALA A 59 2.88 -6.12 -10.17
N GLN A 60 2.87 -4.99 -10.89
CA GLN A 60 2.98 -4.98 -12.35
C GLN A 60 4.30 -5.58 -12.81
N ARG A 61 5.43 -5.20 -12.19
CA ARG A 61 6.75 -5.75 -12.49
C ARG A 61 6.80 -7.26 -12.25
N PHE A 62 6.35 -7.71 -11.08
CA PHE A 62 6.33 -9.13 -10.73
C PHE A 62 5.53 -9.95 -11.75
N MET A 63 4.35 -9.47 -12.14
CA MET A 63 3.53 -10.16 -13.16
C MET A 63 4.20 -10.12 -14.54
N GLY A 64 4.87 -9.02 -14.89
CA GLY A 64 5.66 -8.91 -16.12
C GLY A 64 6.76 -9.97 -16.20
N GLU A 65 7.54 -10.14 -15.14
CA GLU A 65 8.58 -11.17 -15.04
C GLU A 65 8.01 -12.58 -15.25
N ARG A 66 6.85 -12.89 -14.64
CA ARG A 66 6.17 -14.18 -14.84
C ARG A 66 5.72 -14.39 -16.29
N VAL A 67 5.26 -13.35 -16.97
CA VAL A 67 4.87 -13.44 -18.39
C VAL A 67 6.10 -13.68 -19.28
N GLU A 68 7.22 -13.01 -18.99
CA GLU A 68 8.49 -13.23 -19.69
C GLU A 68 8.99 -14.67 -19.50
N ASP A 69 8.91 -15.20 -18.28
CA ASP A 69 9.26 -16.59 -17.96
C ASP A 69 8.44 -17.59 -18.81
N LEU A 70 7.13 -17.36 -18.96
CA LEU A 70 6.26 -18.18 -19.80
C LEU A 70 6.64 -18.09 -21.29
N TYR A 71 6.96 -16.89 -21.79
CA TYR A 71 7.38 -16.70 -23.17
C TYR A 71 8.70 -17.44 -23.48
N ALA A 72 9.63 -17.43 -22.53
CA ALA A 72 10.89 -18.17 -22.65
C ALA A 72 10.68 -19.68 -22.81
N LEU A 73 9.65 -20.26 -22.19
CA LEU A 73 9.30 -21.67 -22.35
C LEU A 73 8.85 -22.00 -23.79
N ILE A 74 8.00 -21.14 -24.39
CA ILE A 74 7.53 -21.31 -25.78
C ILE A 74 8.71 -21.29 -26.76
N LEU A 75 9.67 -20.38 -26.56
CA LEU A 75 10.86 -20.27 -27.41
C LEU A 75 11.77 -21.51 -27.32
N LYS A 76 11.92 -22.09 -26.12
CA LYS A 76 12.70 -23.32 -25.91
C LYS A 76 12.12 -24.50 -26.68
N GLU A 77 10.81 -24.70 -26.65
CA GLU A 77 10.14 -25.77 -27.41
C GLU A 77 10.28 -25.60 -28.94
N SER A 78 10.34 -24.35 -29.41
CA SER A 78 10.47 -24.02 -30.83
C SER A 78 11.91 -24.25 -31.36
N THR A 79 12.90 -24.12 -30.48
CA THR A 79 14.32 -24.28 -30.85
C THR A 79 14.80 -25.73 -30.72
N GLY A 80 14.12 -26.56 -29.91
CA GLY A 80 14.44 -27.98 -29.70
C GLY A 80 13.91 -28.98 -30.74
N ARG A 81 13.21 -28.52 -31.80
CA ARG A 81 12.73 -29.38 -32.91
C ARG A 81 13.62 -29.37 -34.17
N ARG A 82 14.89 -29.01 -34.04
CA ARG A 82 15.89 -29.15 -35.11
C ARG A 82 16.96 -30.15 -34.72
#